data_AF-A0A920JIH7-F1
#
_entry.id   AF-A0A920JIH7-F1
#
_cell.length_a   1.000
_cell.length_b   1.000
_cell.length_c   1.000
_cell.angle_alpha   90.00
_cell.angle_beta   90.00
_cell.angle_gamma   90.00
#
_symmetry.space_group_name_H-M   'P 1'
#
loop_
_entity.id
_entity.type
_entity.pdbx_description
1 polymer ?
#
loop_
_entity_poly.entity_id
_entity_poly.type
_entity_poly.pdbx_seq_one_letter_code
_entity_poly.pdbx_strand_id
1 'polypeptide(L)'
;MGLFMSKILDKKLKDQFIGFFIILVLFQNHEIQAEMIIGTGSIEPGVDLIFEGGVKDEIMPEEYYLSENETDVHIEVLANWSSDAPKGSPEGGHVAYLNVTAV
;
A
#
# COMPACT_ATOMS: atom_id res chain seq x y z
N MET A 1 42.84 -5.98 -40.79
CA MET A 1 42.15 -7.04 -40.03
C MET A 1 41.73 -6.59 -38.61
N GLY A 2 42.62 -5.98 -37.81
CA GLY A 2 42.35 -5.69 -36.38
C GLY A 2 41.20 -4.71 -36.06
N LEU A 3 41.03 -3.62 -36.83
CA LEU A 3 40.01 -2.60 -36.55
C LEU A 3 38.57 -3.10 -36.77
N PHE A 4 38.37 -3.99 -37.73
CA PHE A 4 37.06 -4.59 -38.04
C PHE A 4 36.66 -5.61 -36.96
N MET A 5 37.62 -6.40 -36.48
CA MET A 5 37.42 -7.39 -35.41
C MET A 5 37.06 -6.72 -34.06
N SER A 6 37.69 -5.58 -33.73
CA SER A 6 37.36 -4.76 -32.56
C SER A 6 35.93 -4.23 -32.60
N LYS A 7 35.46 -3.67 -33.73
CA LYS A 7 34.08 -3.18 -33.87
C LYS A 7 33.01 -4.28 -33.71
N ILE A 8 33.33 -5.51 -34.12
CA ILE A 8 32.44 -6.67 -33.94
C ILE A 8 32.40 -7.07 -32.46
N LEU A 9 33.53 -7.04 -31.77
CA LEU A 9 33.61 -7.35 -30.34
C LEU A 9 32.85 -6.31 -29.50
N ASP A 10 32.98 -5.03 -29.83
CA ASP A 10 32.27 -3.92 -29.16
C ASP A 10 30.75 -4.00 -29.37
N LYS A 11 30.31 -4.38 -30.59
CA LYS A 11 28.90 -4.62 -30.88
C LYS A 11 28.33 -5.79 -30.08
N LYS A 12 29.06 -6.92 -30.03
CA LYS A 12 28.64 -8.10 -29.27
C LYS A 12 28.53 -7.80 -27.76
N LEU A 13 29.45 -7.02 -27.23
CA LEU A 13 29.43 -6.57 -25.83
C LEU A 13 28.22 -5.66 -25.56
N LYS A 14 27.93 -4.71 -26.46
CA LYS A 14 26.74 -3.86 -26.37
C LYS A 14 25.44 -4.67 -26.44
N ASP A 15 25.35 -5.66 -27.32
CA ASP A 15 24.18 -6.52 -27.45
C ASP A 15 23.98 -7.37 -26.17
N GLN A 16 25.07 -7.82 -25.54
CA GLN A 16 25.02 -8.47 -24.23
C GLN A 16 24.54 -7.54 -23.12
N PHE A 17 25.02 -6.30 -23.08
CA PHE A 17 24.53 -5.29 -22.13
C PHE A 17 23.04 -4.98 -22.32
N ILE A 18 22.58 -4.87 -23.56
CA ILE A 18 21.15 -4.67 -23.88
C ILE A 18 20.35 -5.88 -23.41
N GLY A 19 20.81 -7.10 -23.69
CA GLY A 19 20.17 -8.32 -23.22
C GLY A 19 20.07 -8.39 -21.69
N PHE A 20 21.16 -8.04 -20.98
CA PHE A 20 21.18 -7.99 -19.52
C PHE A 20 20.23 -6.93 -18.96
N PHE A 21 20.19 -5.75 -19.59
CA PHE A 21 19.27 -4.68 -19.20
C PHE A 21 17.80 -5.08 -19.39
N ILE A 22 17.47 -5.75 -20.49
CA ILE A 22 16.11 -6.28 -20.72
C ILE A 22 15.75 -7.33 -19.66
N ILE A 23 16.67 -8.24 -19.33
CA ILE A 23 16.46 -9.24 -18.29
C ILE A 23 16.20 -8.59 -16.93
N LEU A 24 16.95 -7.55 -16.56
CA LEU A 24 16.75 -6.80 -15.32
C LEU A 24 15.36 -6.13 -15.26
N VAL A 25 14.89 -5.56 -16.37
CA VAL A 25 13.55 -4.95 -16.45
C VAL A 25 12.44 -5.99 -16.30
N LEU A 26 12.64 -7.22 -16.78
CA LEU A 26 11.66 -8.30 -16.64
C LEU A 26 11.55 -8.85 -15.20
N PHE A 27 12.52 -8.58 -14.33
CA PHE A 27 12.48 -8.97 -12.91
C PHE A 27 11.89 -7.90 -11.98
N GLN A 28 11.25 -6.85 -12.52
CA GLN A 28 10.51 -5.88 -11.72
C GLN A 28 9.22 -6.53 -11.21
N ASN A 29 9.25 -7.11 -10.01
CA ASN A 29 8.01 -7.47 -9.32
C ASN A 29 7.41 -6.20 -8.72
N HIS A 30 6.20 -5.85 -9.15
CA HIS A 30 5.40 -4.82 -8.49
C HIS A 30 4.44 -5.55 -7.55
N GLU A 31 4.65 -5.41 -6.24
CA GLU A 31 3.65 -5.86 -5.29
C GLU A 31 2.50 -4.85 -5.30
N ILE A 32 1.36 -5.29 -5.82
CA ILE A 32 0.12 -4.53 -5.72
C ILE A 32 -0.40 -4.77 -4.30
N GLN A 33 -0.12 -3.82 -3.43
CA GLN A 33 -0.69 -3.78 -2.10
C GLN A 33 -2.08 -3.14 -2.23
N ALA A 34 -3.12 -3.99 -2.20
CA ALA A 34 -4.50 -3.57 -2.47
C ALA A 34 -5.30 -3.50 -1.16
N GLU A 35 -5.94 -2.35 -0.94
CA GLU A 35 -6.97 -2.19 0.09
C GLU A 35 -8.32 -2.70 -0.45
N MET A 36 -9.15 -3.23 0.44
CA MET A 36 -10.47 -3.76 0.08
C MET A 36 -11.53 -3.29 1.07
N ILE A 37 -12.59 -2.64 0.59
CA ILE A 37 -13.77 -2.36 1.40
C ILE A 37 -14.45 -3.68 1.77
N ILE A 38 -14.51 -3.98 3.06
CA ILE A 38 -15.20 -5.16 3.62
C ILE A 38 -16.60 -4.81 4.14
N GLY A 39 -16.89 -3.54 4.37
CA GLY A 39 -18.22 -3.08 4.76
C GLY A 39 -18.31 -1.57 4.99
N THR A 40 -19.53 -1.09 5.20
CA THR A 40 -19.82 0.30 5.55
C THR A 40 -20.79 0.36 6.72
N GLY A 41 -20.79 1.47 7.45
CA GLY A 41 -21.70 1.73 8.56
C GLY A 41 -21.79 3.20 8.89
N SER A 42 -22.63 3.55 9.87
CA SER A 42 -22.74 4.91 10.37
C SER A 42 -23.01 4.95 11.87
N ILE A 43 -22.62 6.06 12.51
CA ILE A 43 -22.93 6.38 13.91
C ILE A 43 -23.62 7.73 13.95
N GLU A 44 -24.81 7.77 14.53
CA GLU A 44 -25.53 9.03 14.77
C GLU A 44 -24.77 9.92 15.78
N PRO A 45 -24.74 11.25 15.57
CA PRO A 45 -25.52 11.99 14.60
C PRO A 45 -24.86 12.22 13.22
N GLY A 46 -23.74 11.58 12.88
CA GLY A 46 -23.13 11.83 11.56
C GLY A 46 -21.66 11.43 11.42
N VAL A 47 -21.34 10.19 11.74
CA VAL A 47 -20.03 9.58 11.42
C VAL A 47 -20.26 8.48 10.40
N ASP A 48 -19.64 8.60 9.24
CA ASP A 48 -19.59 7.54 8.24
C ASP A 48 -18.38 6.64 8.52
N LEU A 49 -18.59 5.33 8.42
CA LEU A 49 -17.57 4.31 8.63
C LEU A 49 -17.40 3.48 7.35
N ILE A 50 -16.14 3.31 6.93
CA ILE A 50 -15.74 2.34 5.91
C ILE A 50 -14.76 1.38 6.58
N PHE A 51 -15.10 0.09 6.57
CA PHE A 51 -14.22 -0.96 7.08
C PHE A 51 -13.43 -1.53 5.91
N GLU A 52 -12.12 -1.67 6.09
CA GLU A 52 -11.21 -2.08 5.02
C GLU A 52 -10.28 -3.21 5.47
N GLY A 53 -10.00 -4.14 4.56
CA GLY A 53 -8.81 -4.97 4.64
C GLY A 53 -7.64 -4.15 4.14
N GLY A 54 -6.78 -3.75 5.07
CA GLY A 54 -5.60 -2.94 4.81
C GLY A 54 -4.39 -3.77 4.38
N VAL A 55 -3.37 -3.07 3.93
CA VAL A 55 -2.05 -3.65 3.66
C VAL A 55 -1.42 -4.02 5.00
N LYS A 56 -0.82 -5.21 5.10
CA LYS A 56 -0.08 -5.58 6.30
C LYS A 56 1.09 -4.60 6.50
N ASP A 57 1.28 -4.14 7.72
CA ASP A 57 2.32 -3.17 8.06
C ASP A 57 2.84 -3.42 9.48
N GLU A 58 3.98 -2.82 9.81
CA GLU A 58 4.58 -2.86 11.14
C GLU A 58 4.04 -1.69 11.98
N ILE A 59 3.37 -2.01 13.09
CA ILE A 59 2.67 -1.01 13.93
C ILE A 59 3.47 -0.68 15.18
N MET A 60 3.66 0.62 15.43
CA MET A 60 4.42 1.14 16.57
C MET A 60 3.50 1.59 17.72
N PRO A 61 3.91 1.38 19.00
CA PRO A 61 5.13 0.70 19.41
C PRO A 61 4.96 -0.83 19.38
N GLU A 62 6.00 -1.54 18.92
CA GLU A 62 6.00 -3.00 18.73
C GLU A 62 5.63 -3.81 19.98
N GLU A 63 5.87 -3.27 21.19
CA GLU A 63 5.59 -3.97 22.45
C GLU A 63 4.09 -4.24 22.73
N TYR A 64 3.18 -3.56 22.01
CA TYR A 64 1.73 -3.72 22.15
C TYR A 64 1.06 -4.48 21.00
N TYR A 65 1.79 -4.74 19.92
CA TYR A 65 1.23 -5.27 18.67
C TYR A 65 2.05 -6.46 18.17
N LEU A 66 1.44 -7.33 17.37
CA LEU A 66 2.17 -8.40 16.69
C LEU A 66 2.96 -7.79 15.53
N SER A 67 4.13 -8.35 15.23
CA SER A 67 4.89 -7.94 14.04
C SER A 67 4.17 -8.34 12.75
N GLU A 68 4.51 -7.68 11.64
CA GLU A 68 3.84 -7.89 10.36
C GLU A 68 3.82 -9.38 9.96
N ASN A 69 4.90 -10.12 10.17
CA ASN A 69 5.02 -11.54 9.84
C ASN A 69 4.21 -12.48 10.76
N GLU A 70 3.70 -12.00 11.89
CA GLU A 70 2.88 -12.76 12.84
C GLU A 70 1.37 -12.51 12.67
N THR A 71 0.99 -11.65 11.72
CA THR A 71 -0.42 -11.37 11.41
C THR A 71 -0.88 -12.03 10.11
N ASP A 72 -2.16 -12.39 10.03
CA ASP A 72 -2.76 -12.88 8.79
C ASP A 72 -3.27 -11.74 7.91
N VAL A 73 -3.87 -10.71 8.52
CA VAL A 73 -4.50 -9.56 7.86
C VAL A 73 -4.36 -8.31 8.72
N HIS A 74 -4.36 -7.13 8.07
CA HIS A 74 -4.57 -5.84 8.72
C HIS A 74 -5.99 -5.37 8.43
N ILE A 75 -6.73 -4.97 9.46
CA ILE A 75 -8.09 -4.44 9.33
C ILE A 75 -8.09 -2.99 9.79
N GLU A 76 -8.68 -2.12 8.97
CA GLU A 76 -8.77 -0.70 9.21
C GLU A 76 -10.23 -0.25 9.25
N VAL A 77 -10.48 0.88 9.92
CA VAL A 77 -11.76 1.59 9.82
C VAL A 77 -11.49 3.07 9.58
N LEU A 78 -11.99 3.56 8.46
CA LEU A 78 -12.01 4.98 8.13
C LEU A 78 -13.27 5.57 8.74
N ALA A 79 -13.08 6.51 9.67
CA ALA A 79 -14.16 7.23 10.32
C ALA A 79 -14.10 8.71 9.94
N ASN A 80 -15.14 9.19 9.26
CA ASN A 80 -15.21 10.55 8.75
C ASN A 80 -16.54 11.20 9.13
N TRP A 81 -16.54 12.51 9.35
CA TRP A 81 -17.76 13.28 9.58
C TRP A 81 -18.61 13.31 8.31
N SER A 82 -19.90 12.99 8.43
CA SER A 82 -20.86 13.12 7.34
C SER A 82 -21.42 14.55 7.26
N SER A 83 -22.33 14.79 6.31
CA SER A 83 -23.07 16.04 6.20
C SER A 83 -24.08 16.28 7.34
N ASP A 84 -24.46 15.22 8.06
CA ASP A 84 -25.37 15.28 9.21
C ASP A 84 -24.64 15.58 10.54
N ALA A 85 -23.30 15.64 10.51
CA ALA A 85 -22.46 15.81 11.67
C ALA A 85 -22.76 17.08 12.51
N PRO A 86 -22.44 17.07 13.82
CA PRO A 86 -22.68 18.23 14.68
C PRO A 86 -21.98 19.49 14.15
N LYS A 87 -22.62 20.64 14.36
CA LYS A 87 -22.08 21.93 13.91
C LYS A 87 -20.65 22.14 14.42
N GLY A 88 -19.76 22.48 13.50
CA GLY A 88 -18.33 22.65 13.77
C GLY A 88 -17.48 21.45 13.35
N SER A 89 -18.10 20.33 12.98
CA SER A 89 -17.41 19.19 12.39
C SER A 89 -17.03 19.50 10.93
N PRO A 90 -15.79 19.23 10.51
CA PRO A 90 -15.41 19.34 9.11
C PRO A 90 -15.95 18.13 8.34
N GLU A 91 -16.95 18.33 7.47
CA GLU A 91 -17.49 17.27 6.59
C GLU A 91 -16.35 16.56 5.81
N GLY A 92 -16.36 15.24 5.80
CA GLY A 92 -15.29 14.38 5.28
C GLY A 92 -14.04 14.30 6.14
N GLY A 93 -13.93 15.10 7.20
CA GLY A 93 -12.77 15.11 8.10
C GLY A 93 -12.74 13.93 9.06
N HIS A 94 -11.54 13.55 9.48
CA HIS A 94 -11.32 12.41 10.37
C HIS A 94 -11.98 12.60 11.75
N VAL A 95 -12.63 11.54 12.24
CA VAL A 95 -13.19 11.47 13.61
C VAL A 95 -12.18 10.81 14.54
N ALA A 96 -11.46 11.64 15.30
CA ALA A 96 -10.49 11.16 16.28
C ALA A 96 -11.15 10.71 17.59
N TYR A 97 -10.38 10.00 18.42
CA TYR A 97 -10.74 9.59 19.78
C TYR A 97 -11.95 8.64 19.90
N LEU A 98 -12.28 7.91 18.83
CA LEU A 98 -13.20 6.78 18.91
C LEU A 98 -12.55 5.64 19.70
N ASN A 99 -13.34 4.99 20.57
CA ASN A 99 -12.94 3.73 21.16
C ASN A 99 -13.41 2.59 20.25
N VAL A 100 -12.48 1.88 19.65
CA VAL A 100 -12.77 0.85 18.64
C VAL A 100 -12.40 -0.53 19.19
N THR A 101 -13.27 -1.51 18.98
CA THR A 101 -13.02 -2.90 19.35
C THR A 101 -13.61 -3.81 18.28
N ALA A 102 -12.85 -4.81 17.84
CA ALA A 102 -13.33 -5.91 17.00
C ALA A 102 -13.42 -7.19 17.87
N VAL A 103 -14.50 -7.95 17.74
CA VAL A 103 -14.80 -9.15 18.55
C VAL A 103 -15.17 -10.34 17.69
#